data_AF-A0A841F017-F1
#
_entry.id   AF-A0A841F017-F1
#
_cell.length_a   1.000
_cell.length_b   1.000
_cell.length_c   1.000
_cell.angle_alpha   90.00
_cell.angle_beta   90.00
_cell.angle_gamma   90.00
#
_symmetry.space_group_name_H-M   'P 1'
#
loop_
_entity.id
_entity.type
_entity.pdbx_description
1 polymer ?
#
loop_
_entity_poly.entity_id
_entity_poly.type
_entity_poly.pdbx_seq_one_letter_code
_entity_poly.pdbx_strand_id
1 'polypeptide(L)'
;MSTRGLRLRLLTVSILFILLFLLFILWTQRPAASTYEIKGYTTSALHKDIPVPANAKLIESKAYSDHPTLELSETYELKHIGGEQGLYPPVDYFQKLHDAGWMELKEERMGNMHILNKGDVHQNRG
;
A
#
# COMPACT_ATOMS: atom_id res chain seq x y z
N MET A 1 16.77 62.34 -1.52
CA MET A 1 16.25 61.01 -1.09
C MET A 1 16.53 60.01 -2.22
N SER A 2 17.33 58.97 -1.98
CA SER A 2 17.86 58.09 -3.04
C SER A 2 16.83 57.03 -3.46
N THR A 3 16.32 57.14 -4.69
CA THR A 3 15.28 56.27 -5.26
C THR A 3 15.77 54.84 -5.54
N ARG A 4 17.08 54.64 -5.69
CA ARG A 4 17.70 53.34 -6.00
C ARG A 4 17.65 52.36 -4.81
N GLY A 5 17.87 52.86 -3.59
CA GLY A 5 17.81 52.05 -2.36
C GLY A 5 16.38 51.61 -2.01
N LEU A 6 15.39 52.45 -2.29
CA LEU A 6 13.98 52.13 -2.06
C LEU A 6 13.47 51.06 -3.04
N ARG A 7 13.87 51.14 -4.32
CA ARG A 7 13.52 50.14 -5.35
C ARG A 7 14.11 48.76 -5.05
N LEU A 8 15.35 48.70 -4.56
CA LEU A 8 15.97 47.42 -4.19
C LEU A 8 15.27 46.76 -2.99
N ARG A 9 14.89 47.55 -1.97
CA ARG A 9 14.13 47.05 -0.81
C ARG A 9 12.73 46.57 -1.19
N LEU A 10 12.05 47.24 -2.11
CA LEU A 10 10.76 46.78 -2.63
C LEU A 10 10.90 45.44 -3.38
N LEU A 11 11.94 45.28 -4.19
CA LEU A 11 12.20 44.04 -4.93
C LEU A 11 12.47 42.87 -3.98
N THR A 12 13.27 43.06 -2.94
CA THR A 12 13.54 41.99 -1.96
C THR A 12 12.29 41.58 -1.18
N VAL A 13 11.44 42.54 -0.80
CA VAL A 13 10.17 42.26 -0.11
C VAL A 13 9.20 41.51 -1.04
N SER A 14 9.14 41.91 -2.32
CA SER A 14 8.31 41.24 -3.33
C SER A 14 8.76 39.79 -3.56
N ILE A 15 10.06 39.55 -3.68
CA ILE A 15 10.62 38.19 -3.83
C ILE A 15 10.30 37.33 -2.60
N LEU A 16 10.46 37.88 -1.39
CA LEU A 16 10.14 37.15 -0.15
C LEU A 16 8.65 36.77 -0.08
N PHE A 17 7.77 37.67 -0.49
CA PHE A 17 6.33 37.40 -0.55
C PHE A 17 5.98 36.30 -1.56
N ILE A 18 6.62 36.30 -2.73
CA ILE A 18 6.44 35.26 -3.75
C ILE A 18 6.91 33.89 -3.22
N LEU A 19 8.05 33.85 -2.53
CA LEU A 19 8.57 32.61 -1.93
C LEU A 19 7.65 32.06 -0.83
N LEU A 20 7.12 32.93 0.03
CA LEU A 20 6.15 32.55 1.06
C LEU A 20 4.83 32.06 0.44
N PHE A 21 4.38 32.67 -0.65
CA PHE A 21 3.18 32.25 -1.37
C PHE A 21 3.37 30.91 -2.07
N LEU A 22 4.53 30.67 -2.69
CA LEU A 22 4.89 29.38 -3.29
C LEU A 22 4.93 28.29 -2.21
N LEU A 23 5.52 28.57 -1.05
CA LEU A 23 5.53 27.66 0.08
C LEU A 23 4.11 27.35 0.52
N PHE A 24 3.26 28.36 0.70
CA PHE A 24 1.85 28.20 1.07
C PHE A 24 1.07 27.33 0.08
N ILE A 25 1.28 27.52 -1.24
CA ILE A 25 0.65 26.66 -2.27
C ILE A 25 1.04 25.20 -2.05
N LEU A 26 2.32 24.90 -1.74
CA LEU A 26 2.77 23.54 -1.46
C LEU A 26 2.10 22.93 -0.22
N TRP A 27 1.84 23.72 0.84
CA TRP A 27 1.10 23.26 2.02
C TRP A 27 -0.38 22.96 1.75
N THR A 28 -0.99 23.64 0.77
CA THR A 28 -2.41 23.45 0.41
C THR A 28 -2.66 22.28 -0.54
N GLN A 29 -1.62 21.69 -1.16
CA GLN A 29 -1.79 20.51 -1.99
C GLN A 29 -2.06 19.30 -1.08
N ARG A 30 -3.33 18.88 -1.00
CA ARG A 30 -3.67 17.55 -0.48
C ARG A 30 -3.27 16.56 -1.58
N PRO A 31 -2.32 15.64 -1.36
CA PRO A 31 -2.04 14.60 -2.35
C PRO A 31 -3.36 13.89 -2.65
N ALA A 32 -3.70 13.75 -3.94
CA ALA A 32 -4.81 12.90 -4.32
C ALA A 32 -4.53 11.51 -3.72
N ALA A 33 -5.42 11.02 -2.86
CA ALA A 33 -5.26 9.71 -2.29
C ALA A 33 -5.41 8.71 -3.43
N SER A 34 -4.32 8.06 -3.83
CA SER A 34 -4.39 6.96 -4.77
C SER A 34 -5.02 5.77 -4.06
N THR A 35 -6.31 5.63 -4.26
CA THR A 35 -7.08 4.50 -3.76
C THR A 35 -6.88 3.33 -4.72
N TYR A 36 -6.60 2.15 -4.17
CA TYR A 36 -6.71 0.92 -4.94
C TYR A 36 -8.19 0.56 -5.17
N GLU A 37 -8.43 -0.23 -6.20
CA GLU A 37 -9.76 -0.74 -6.55
C GLU A 37 -9.63 -2.26 -6.76
N ILE A 38 -10.55 -3.03 -6.18
CA ILE A 38 -10.67 -4.47 -6.41
C ILE A 38 -11.89 -4.71 -7.29
N LYS A 39 -11.68 -5.21 -8.52
CA LYS A 39 -12.76 -5.42 -9.52
C LYS A 39 -13.43 -6.79 -9.44
N GLY A 40 -13.23 -7.50 -8.32
CA GLY A 40 -13.64 -8.88 -8.12
C GLY A 40 -12.47 -9.76 -7.70
N TYR A 41 -12.73 -11.06 -7.56
CA TYR A 41 -11.73 -12.05 -7.13
C TYR A 41 -11.67 -13.23 -8.09
N THR A 42 -10.47 -13.73 -8.28
CA THR A 42 -10.16 -15.01 -8.93
C THR A 42 -9.41 -15.89 -7.93
N THR A 43 -9.20 -17.16 -8.25
CA THR A 43 -8.40 -18.07 -7.42
C THR A 43 -6.92 -17.96 -7.77
N SER A 44 -6.02 -18.04 -6.79
CA SER A 44 -4.58 -18.24 -7.06
C SER A 44 -4.35 -19.53 -7.84
N ALA A 45 -3.31 -19.55 -8.67
CA ALA A 45 -2.91 -20.73 -9.42
C ALA A 45 -2.24 -21.79 -8.51
N LEU A 46 -1.56 -21.36 -7.44
CA LEU A 46 -0.94 -22.24 -6.45
C LEU A 46 -1.93 -22.73 -5.36
N HIS A 47 -2.73 -21.82 -4.79
CA HIS A 47 -3.70 -22.14 -3.73
C HIS A 47 -5.10 -21.66 -4.12
N LYS A 48 -5.96 -22.59 -4.55
CA LYS A 48 -7.30 -22.26 -5.09
C LYS A 48 -8.23 -21.58 -4.09
N ASP A 49 -7.92 -21.66 -2.82
CA ASP A 49 -8.66 -21.08 -1.71
C ASP A 49 -8.15 -19.71 -1.26
N ILE A 50 -7.09 -19.19 -1.88
CA ILE A 50 -6.67 -17.80 -1.73
C ILE A 50 -7.40 -16.94 -2.76
N PRO A 51 -8.31 -16.04 -2.33
CA PRO A 51 -8.93 -15.08 -3.24
C PRO A 51 -7.90 -14.04 -3.67
N VAL A 52 -7.60 -13.97 -4.96
CA VAL A 52 -6.70 -12.97 -5.55
C VAL A 52 -7.54 -11.91 -6.26
N PRO A 53 -7.28 -10.60 -6.06
CA PRO A 53 -7.98 -9.55 -6.81
C PRO A 53 -7.87 -9.78 -8.33
N ALA A 54 -8.99 -9.77 -9.04
CA ALA A 54 -9.04 -10.12 -10.47
C ALA A 54 -8.24 -9.17 -11.38
N ASN A 55 -8.01 -7.94 -10.91
CA ASN A 55 -7.19 -6.93 -11.58
C ASN A 55 -5.75 -6.87 -11.04
N ALA A 56 -5.33 -7.80 -10.18
CA ALA A 56 -3.93 -7.96 -9.82
C ALA A 56 -3.17 -8.70 -10.93
N LYS A 57 -1.92 -8.30 -11.15
CA LYS A 57 -1.04 -8.89 -12.15
C LYS A 57 -0.09 -9.87 -11.47
N LEU A 58 0.00 -11.11 -11.95
CA LEU A 58 1.06 -12.02 -11.54
C LEU A 58 2.41 -11.48 -12.05
N ILE A 59 3.33 -11.19 -11.13
CA ILE A 59 4.65 -10.66 -11.46
C ILE A 59 5.77 -11.69 -11.30
N GLU A 60 5.60 -12.65 -10.40
CA GLU A 60 6.58 -13.71 -10.16
C GLU A 60 5.88 -15.01 -9.77
N SER A 61 6.41 -16.12 -10.28
CA SER A 61 6.09 -17.47 -9.83
C SER A 61 7.40 -18.22 -9.73
N LYS A 62 7.80 -18.60 -8.51
CA LYS A 62 9.12 -19.18 -8.24
C LYS A 62 8.98 -20.50 -7.50
N ALA A 63 9.66 -21.53 -8.03
CA ALA A 63 9.91 -22.77 -7.30
C ALA A 63 11.19 -22.60 -6.47
N TYR A 64 11.14 -22.98 -5.20
CA TYR A 64 12.30 -22.96 -4.33
C TYR A 64 12.94 -24.35 -4.32
N SER A 65 14.05 -24.52 -5.04
CA SER A 65 14.80 -25.79 -5.03
C SER A 65 15.56 -26.02 -3.73
N ASP A 66 15.92 -24.94 -3.04
CA ASP A 66 16.90 -24.97 -1.94
C ASP A 66 16.29 -24.62 -0.58
N HIS A 67 14.97 -24.38 -0.51
CA HIS A 67 14.29 -24.05 0.73
C HIS A 67 13.67 -25.33 1.34
N PRO A 68 13.96 -25.68 2.61
CA PRO A 68 13.59 -26.98 3.17
C PRO A 68 12.07 -27.20 3.32
N THR A 69 11.27 -26.14 3.26
CA THR A 69 9.81 -26.19 3.53
C THR A 69 8.95 -25.42 2.53
N LEU A 70 9.54 -24.69 1.58
CA LEU A 70 8.78 -23.93 0.58
C LEU A 70 9.03 -24.56 -0.76
N GLU A 71 7.96 -25.01 -1.44
CA GLU A 71 8.09 -25.61 -2.77
C GLU A 71 7.87 -24.56 -3.87
N LEU A 72 6.88 -23.69 -3.69
CA LEU A 72 6.43 -22.70 -4.68
C LEU A 72 5.96 -21.41 -4.02
N SER A 73 6.06 -20.30 -4.77
CA SER A 73 5.50 -19.00 -4.41
C SER A 73 4.95 -18.29 -5.64
N GLU A 74 3.93 -17.46 -5.41
CA GLU A 74 3.35 -16.56 -6.40
C GLU A 74 3.26 -15.15 -5.82
N THR A 75 3.69 -14.16 -6.59
CA THR A 75 3.64 -12.75 -6.22
C THR A 75 2.71 -12.01 -7.17
N TYR A 76 1.71 -11.32 -6.61
CA TYR A 76 0.75 -10.53 -7.35
C TYR A 76 0.88 -9.04 -7.02
N GLU A 77 0.82 -8.20 -8.04
CA GLU A 77 0.85 -6.75 -7.92
C GLU A 77 -0.55 -6.16 -8.17
N LEU A 78 -1.05 -5.35 -7.24
CA LEU A 78 -2.28 -4.57 -7.41
C LEU A 78 -1.95 -3.08 -7.30
N LYS A 79 -2.39 -2.30 -8.30
CA LYS A 79 -2.08 -0.88 -8.39
C LYS A 79 -2.58 -0.11 -7.15
N HIS A 80 -1.69 0.66 -6.54
CA HIS A 80 -1.92 1.46 -5.33
C HIS A 80 -2.41 0.67 -4.10
N ILE A 81 -2.26 -0.66 -4.07
CA ILE A 81 -2.60 -1.43 -2.87
C ILE A 81 -1.71 -0.98 -1.72
N GLY A 82 -2.36 -0.57 -0.63
CA GLY A 82 -1.70 0.10 0.48
C GLY A 82 -1.25 1.55 0.26
N GLY A 83 -1.83 2.22 -0.73
CA GLY A 83 -1.57 3.62 -1.08
C GLY A 83 -0.30 3.80 -1.90
N GLU A 84 0.03 5.06 -2.22
CA GLU A 84 1.19 5.43 -3.05
C GLU A 84 2.53 4.85 -2.55
N GLN A 85 2.67 4.71 -1.24
CA GLN A 85 3.89 4.23 -0.60
C GLN A 85 3.78 2.79 -0.10
N GLY A 86 2.64 2.11 -0.29
CA GLY A 86 2.39 0.77 0.23
C GLY A 86 2.41 0.66 1.76
N LEU A 87 2.14 1.76 2.48
CA LEU A 87 2.23 1.84 3.94
C LEU A 87 0.92 1.55 4.67
N TYR A 88 -0.20 1.49 3.94
CA TYR A 88 -1.52 1.28 4.53
C TYR A 88 -1.95 -0.19 4.33
N PRO A 89 -2.44 -0.88 5.36
CA PRO A 89 -2.97 -2.22 5.16
C PRO A 89 -4.30 -2.17 4.37
N PRO A 90 -4.48 -2.98 3.31
CA PRO A 90 -5.75 -3.06 2.59
C PRO A 90 -6.82 -3.84 3.39
N VAL A 91 -7.52 -3.15 4.30
CA VAL A 91 -8.43 -3.75 5.30
C VAL A 91 -9.54 -4.60 4.67
N ASP A 92 -10.11 -4.16 3.56
CA ASP A 92 -11.16 -4.88 2.82
C ASP A 92 -10.66 -6.23 2.28
N TYR A 93 -9.42 -6.29 1.80
CA TYR A 93 -8.79 -7.51 1.33
C TYR A 93 -8.49 -8.48 2.48
N PHE A 94 -8.00 -7.97 3.63
CA PHE A 94 -7.82 -8.80 4.81
C PHE A 94 -9.14 -9.38 5.32
N GLN A 95 -10.23 -8.61 5.28
CA GLN A 95 -11.56 -9.13 5.61
C GLN A 95 -11.97 -10.26 4.64
N LYS A 96 -11.69 -10.10 3.34
CA LYS A 96 -11.98 -11.15 2.36
C LYS A 96 -11.21 -12.45 2.63
N LEU A 97 -9.94 -12.33 3.01
CA LEU A 97 -9.11 -13.47 3.40
C LEU A 97 -9.69 -14.16 4.64
N HIS A 98 -10.07 -13.38 5.65
CA HIS A 98 -10.74 -13.89 6.85
C HIS A 98 -12.05 -14.63 6.53
N ASP A 99 -12.90 -14.06 5.67
CA ASP A 99 -14.16 -14.70 5.25
C ASP A 99 -13.91 -16.01 4.46
N ALA A 100 -12.74 -16.14 3.83
CA ALA A 100 -12.28 -17.37 3.18
C ALA A 100 -11.59 -18.36 4.15
N GLY A 101 -11.53 -18.03 5.44
CA GLY A 101 -10.97 -18.87 6.51
C GLY A 101 -9.50 -18.60 6.84
N TRP A 102 -8.88 -17.59 6.25
CA TRP A 102 -7.48 -17.23 6.51
C TRP A 102 -7.38 -16.25 7.68
N MET A 103 -6.69 -16.66 8.73
CA MET A 103 -6.52 -15.88 9.96
C MET A 103 -5.10 -15.31 10.04
N GLU A 104 -4.97 -14.02 10.33
CA GLU A 104 -3.66 -13.39 10.54
C GLU A 104 -3.04 -13.81 11.88
N LEU A 105 -1.79 -14.27 11.84
CA LEU A 105 -0.95 -14.55 13.01
C LEU A 105 -0.25 -13.27 13.45
N LYS A 106 -0.97 -12.41 14.18
CA LYS A 106 -0.47 -11.08 14.58
C LYS A 106 0.84 -11.11 15.35
N GLU A 107 1.08 -12.16 16.12
CA GLU A 107 2.31 -12.33 16.92
C GLU A 107 3.54 -12.60 16.04
N GLU A 108 3.36 -13.12 14.83
CA GLU A 108 4.45 -13.41 13.88
C GLU A 108 4.67 -12.27 12.86
N ARG A 109 3.93 -11.16 13.00
CA ARG A 109 3.99 -10.04 12.06
C ARG A 109 5.38 -9.40 12.06
N MET A 110 5.96 -9.27 10.87
CA MET A 110 7.25 -8.60 10.65
C MET A 110 7.04 -7.32 9.83
N GLY A 111 6.77 -6.20 10.50
CA GLY A 111 6.54 -4.91 9.84
C GLY A 111 5.29 -4.91 8.96
N ASN A 112 5.47 -4.81 7.64
CA ASN A 112 4.38 -4.89 6.64
C ASN A 112 4.15 -6.31 6.09
N MET A 113 4.92 -7.29 6.56
CA MET A 113 4.68 -8.69 6.24
C MET A 113 3.63 -9.25 7.19
N HIS A 114 2.47 -9.57 6.63
CA HIS A 114 1.37 -10.21 7.33
C HIS A 114 1.41 -11.71 7.07
N ILE A 115 1.54 -12.51 8.13
CA ILE A 115 1.53 -13.96 8.05
C ILE A 115 0.12 -14.44 8.34
N LEU A 116 -0.44 -15.26 7.45
CA LEU A 116 -1.77 -15.84 7.60
C LEU A 116 -1.68 -17.35 7.59
N ASN A 117 -2.55 -17.97 8.37
CA ASN A 117 -2.77 -19.40 8.37
C ASN A 117 -4.26 -19.69 8.21
N LYS A 118 -4.58 -20.73 7.44
CA LYS A 118 -5.92 -21.28 7.40
C LYS A 118 -6.02 -22.32 8.50
N GLY A 119 -6.67 -21.97 9.61
CA GLY A 119 -6.90 -22.92 10.67
C GLY A 119 -7.75 -24.09 10.17
N ASP A 120 -7.47 -25.30 10.65
CA ASP A 120 -8.44 -26.39 10.56
C ASP A 120 -9.70 -25.94 11.29
N VAL A 121 -10.82 -25.75 10.58
CA VAL A 121 -12.12 -25.44 11.18
C VAL A 121 -12.68 -26.72 11.82
N HIS A 122 -11.98 -27.24 12.82
CA HIS A 122 -12.48 -28.23 13.75
C HIS A 122 -11.99 -27.86 15.15
N GLN A 123 -12.97 -27.63 16.03
CA GLN A 123 -12.89 -27.71 17.50
C GLN A 123 -13.14 -26.38 18.23
N ASN A 124 -14.43 -26.03 18.32
CA ASN A 124 -15.07 -25.66 19.60
C ASN A 124 -16.60 -25.62 19.44
N ARG A 125 -17.21 -26.80 19.54
CA ARG A 125 -18.54 -26.97 20.15
C ARG A 125 -18.33 -27.88 21.35
N GLY A 126 -17.97 -27.26 22.48
CA GLY A 126 -18.17 -27.82 23.82
C GLY A 126 -19.45 -27.26 24.40
#